data_AF-A0A933GE40-F1
#
_entry.id   AF-A0A933GE40-F1
#
_cell.length_a   1.000
_cell.length_b   1.000
_cell.length_c   1.000
_cell.angle_alpha   90.00
_cell.angle_beta   90.00
_cell.angle_gamma   90.00
#
_symmetry.space_group_name_H-M   'P 1'
#
loop_
_entity.id
_entity.type
_entity.pdbx_description
1 polymer ?
#
loop_
_entity_poly.entity_id
_entity_poly.type
_entity_poly.pdbx_seq_one_letter_code
_entity_poly.pdbx_strand_id
1 'polypeptide(L)'
;MERYDLLVIGGGAAGINALKQGVKLGAKVALVDPGPLGGACINGRATGEDGGYLKLVFDGSTEKVLGVQMVSYAAAELIQLAALAIRTGASAQLLSSQLSIHPSHGERLLKIFGHEHHEVCEPD
;
A
#
# COMPACT_ATOMS: atom_id res chain seq x y z
N MET A 1 -12.30 8.17 -18.60
CA MET A 1 -11.50 8.34 -17.36
C MET A 1 -12.42 8.02 -16.21
N GLU A 2 -12.12 6.98 -15.42
CA GLU A 2 -12.92 6.70 -14.22
C GLU A 2 -12.69 7.82 -13.19
N ARG A 3 -13.77 8.24 -12.51
CA ARG A 3 -13.69 9.23 -11.43
C ARG A 3 -13.34 8.54 -10.12
N TYR A 4 -12.36 9.07 -9.42
CA TYR A 4 -12.09 8.78 -8.02
C TYR A 4 -12.79 9.82 -7.16
N ASP A 5 -13.31 9.38 -6.02
CA ASP A 5 -13.94 10.26 -5.03
C ASP A 5 -12.88 10.81 -4.06
N LEU A 6 -11.76 10.08 -3.88
CA LEU A 6 -10.66 10.47 -3.02
C LEU A 6 -9.31 10.08 -3.64
N LEU A 7 -8.38 11.03 -3.71
CA LEU A 7 -6.97 10.79 -4.03
C LEU A 7 -6.14 11.06 -2.78
N VAL A 8 -5.43 10.05 -2.29
CA VAL A 8 -4.50 10.16 -1.18
C VAL A 8 -3.08 10.25 -1.72
N ILE A 9 -2.32 11.24 -1.25
CA ILE A 9 -0.90 11.42 -1.62
C ILE A 9 -0.03 11.21 -0.38
N GLY A 10 0.86 10.21 -0.44
CA GLY A 10 1.72 9.76 0.64
C GLY A 10 1.18 8.53 1.37
N GLY A 11 2.00 7.47 1.48
CA GLY A 11 1.66 6.20 2.12
C GLY A 11 1.94 6.15 3.63
N GLY A 12 2.09 7.30 4.29
CA GLY A 12 2.31 7.38 5.75
C GLY A 12 1.01 7.28 6.56
N ALA A 13 1.13 7.37 7.89
CA ALA A 13 0.01 7.16 8.84
C ALA A 13 -1.24 7.96 8.51
N ALA A 14 -1.07 9.26 8.21
CA ALA A 14 -2.18 10.12 7.84
C ALA A 14 -2.85 9.69 6.53
N GLY A 15 -2.04 9.32 5.52
CA GLY A 15 -2.56 8.90 4.21
C GLY A 15 -3.32 7.58 4.28
N ILE A 16 -2.76 6.58 4.97
CA ILE A 16 -3.42 5.27 5.11
C ILE A 16 -4.69 5.37 5.96
N ASN A 17 -4.70 6.18 7.02
CA ASN A 17 -5.92 6.43 7.79
C ASN A 17 -6.99 7.14 6.95
N ALA A 18 -6.62 8.17 6.17
CA ALA A 18 -7.55 8.84 5.25
C ALA A 18 -8.10 7.88 4.20
N LEU A 19 -7.25 7.00 3.64
CA LEU A 19 -7.65 5.98 2.68
C LEU A 19 -8.67 5.01 3.29
N LYS A 20 -8.35 4.43 4.46
CA LYS A 20 -9.23 3.46 5.14
C LYS A 20 -10.59 4.08 5.46
N GLN A 21 -10.63 5.34 5.87
CA GLN A 21 -11.88 6.04 6.12
C GLN A 21 -12.66 6.30 4.83
N GLY A 22 -12.00 6.72 3.74
CA GLY A 22 -12.64 6.90 2.45
C GLY A 22 -13.29 5.61 1.95
N VAL A 23 -12.56 4.49 2.02
CA VAL A 23 -13.09 3.16 1.71
C VAL A 23 -14.28 2.79 2.59
N LYS A 24 -14.19 2.95 3.92
CA LYS A 24 -15.32 2.67 4.83
C LYS A 24 -16.59 3.45 4.47
N LEU A 25 -16.43 4.64 3.90
CA LEU A 25 -17.53 5.49 3.42
C LEU A 25 -17.99 5.14 1.99
N GLY A 26 -17.44 4.09 1.39
CA GLY A 26 -17.78 3.62 0.03
C GLY A 26 -17.13 4.41 -1.10
N ALA A 27 -16.14 5.27 -0.81
CA ALA A 27 -15.49 6.11 -1.81
C ALA A 27 -14.55 5.30 -2.71
N LYS A 28 -14.51 5.59 -4.02
CA LYS A 28 -13.45 5.09 -4.91
C LYS A 28 -12.15 5.82 -4.62
N VAL A 29 -11.20 5.14 -3.98
CA VAL A 29 -9.95 5.75 -3.50
C VAL A 29 -8.76 5.34 -4.37
N ALA A 30 -7.91 6.31 -4.71
CA ALA A 30 -6.57 6.08 -5.24
C ALA A 30 -5.51 6.53 -4.24
N LEU A 31 -4.43 5.76 -4.07
CA LEU A 31 -3.27 6.14 -3.28
C LEU A 31 -2.06 6.32 -4.20
N VAL A 32 -1.38 7.45 -4.07
CA VAL A 32 -0.10 7.71 -4.72
C VAL A 32 0.90 8.00 -3.61
N ASP A 33 2.00 7.27 -3.55
CA ASP A 33 3.06 7.51 -2.57
C ASP A 33 4.32 7.98 -3.30
N PRO A 34 4.48 9.30 -3.53
CA PRO A 34 5.67 9.87 -4.13
C PRO A 34 6.72 10.02 -3.04
N GLY A 35 7.69 9.12 -3.04
CA GLY A 35 8.80 9.18 -2.10
C GLY A 35 9.68 7.96 -2.25
N PRO A 36 10.94 8.06 -1.81
CA PRO A 36 11.87 6.96 -1.96
C PRO A 36 11.26 5.70 -1.35
N LEU A 37 11.31 4.56 -2.04
CA LEU A 37 10.94 3.23 -1.52
C LEU A 37 11.96 2.77 -0.46
N GLY A 38 12.27 3.65 0.48
CA GLY A 38 13.22 3.47 1.58
C GLY A 38 12.97 4.41 2.77
N GLY A 39 11.83 5.12 2.79
CA GLY A 39 11.46 6.05 3.86
C GLY A 39 11.29 5.37 5.23
N ALA A 40 10.57 4.24 5.26
CA ALA A 40 10.42 3.36 6.44
C ALA A 40 11.20 2.04 6.33
N CYS A 41 11.60 1.64 5.11
CA CYS A 41 12.45 0.47 4.85
C CYS A 41 13.90 0.92 4.71
N ILE A 42 14.77 0.51 5.62
CA ILE A 42 16.21 0.78 5.52
C ILE A 42 16.85 0.15 4.27
N ASN A 43 16.22 -0.86 3.65
CA ASN A 43 16.82 -1.61 2.53
C ASN A 43 17.30 -0.71 1.38
N GLY A 44 16.41 0.08 0.79
CA GLY A 44 16.78 0.96 -0.33
C GLY A 44 17.83 2.01 0.06
N ARG A 45 17.81 2.52 1.30
CA ARG A 45 18.85 3.43 1.79
C ARG A 45 20.19 2.74 2.05
N ALA A 46 20.17 1.48 2.48
CA ALA A 46 21.37 0.69 2.71
C ALA A 46 22.03 0.25 1.40
N THR A 47 21.26 0.02 0.35
CA THR A 47 21.75 -0.42 -0.97
C THR A 47 21.96 0.72 -1.97
N GLY A 48 21.49 1.94 -1.66
CA GLY A 48 21.49 3.07 -2.59
C GLY A 48 20.38 2.99 -3.67
N GLU A 49 19.37 2.15 -3.44
CA GLU A 49 18.25 1.86 -4.34
C GLU A 49 16.94 2.49 -3.83
N ASP A 50 17.02 3.65 -3.18
CA ASP A 50 15.88 4.27 -2.52
C ASP A 50 14.95 5.04 -3.48
N GLY A 51 15.37 5.35 -4.70
CA GLY A 51 14.55 6.08 -5.68
C GLY A 51 13.28 5.34 -6.12
N GLY A 52 12.21 6.10 -6.42
CA GLY A 52 10.99 5.54 -7.00
C GLY A 52 9.68 6.10 -6.47
N TYR A 53 8.58 5.46 -6.89
CA TYR A 53 7.25 5.70 -6.34
C TYR A 53 6.37 4.45 -6.47
N LEU A 54 5.31 4.40 -5.67
CA LEU A 54 4.28 3.38 -5.73
C LEU A 54 2.90 4.04 -5.77
N LYS A 55 2.05 3.61 -6.70
CA LYS A 55 0.65 3.96 -6.78
C LYS A 55 -0.19 2.69 -6.69
N LEU A 56 -1.18 2.69 -5.80
CA LEU A 56 -2.13 1.60 -5.61
C LEU A 56 -3.55 2.12 -5.82
N VAL A 57 -4.39 1.30 -6.43
CA VAL A 57 -5.81 1.59 -6.66
C VAL A 57 -6.62 0.48 -6.02
N PHE A 58 -7.66 0.87 -5.27
CA PHE A 58 -8.53 -0.06 -4.56
C PHE A 58 -9.99 0.15 -4.95
N ASP A 59 -10.75 -0.93 -4.86
CA ASP A 59 -12.20 -0.85 -4.85
C ASP A 59 -12.68 -0.33 -3.49
N GLY A 60 -13.49 0.72 -3.50
CA GLY A 60 -13.98 1.36 -2.28
C GLY A 60 -14.93 0.51 -1.44
N SER A 61 -15.60 -0.47 -2.05
CA SER A 61 -16.60 -1.30 -1.37
C SER A 61 -16.06 -2.62 -0.86
N THR A 62 -15.07 -3.18 -1.56
CA THR A 62 -14.53 -4.52 -1.31
C THR A 62 -13.07 -4.53 -0.88
N GLU A 63 -12.40 -3.38 -0.90
CA GLU A 63 -10.98 -3.23 -0.57
C GLU A 63 -10.02 -4.03 -1.46
N LYS A 64 -10.53 -4.55 -2.58
CA LYS A 64 -9.75 -5.32 -3.55
C LYS A 64 -8.77 -4.40 -4.27
N VAL A 65 -7.56 -4.89 -4.50
CA VAL A 65 -6.58 -4.20 -5.35
C VAL A 65 -7.06 -4.25 -6.80
N LEU A 66 -7.24 -3.07 -7.41
CA LEU A 66 -7.65 -2.92 -8.82
C LEU A 66 -6.45 -2.68 -9.73
N GLY A 67 -5.38 -2.08 -9.21
CA GLY A 67 -4.22 -1.74 -10.02
C GLY A 67 -3.03 -1.25 -9.20
N VAL A 68 -1.85 -1.43 -9.77
CA VAL A 68 -0.57 -1.00 -9.20
C VAL A 68 0.25 -0.34 -10.30
N GLN A 69 0.94 0.74 -9.96
CA GLN A 69 2.04 1.29 -10.77
C GLN A 69 3.24 1.48 -9.85
N MET A 70 4.41 1.04 -10.29
CA MET A 70 5.61 1.09 -9.48
C MET A 70 6.80 1.47 -10.35
N VAL A 71 7.62 2.37 -9.82
CA VAL A 71 8.98 2.64 -10.32
C VAL A 71 9.90 2.38 -9.13
N SER A 72 10.78 1.39 -9.25
CA SER A 72 11.72 0.99 -8.20
C SER A 72 12.74 0.01 -8.74
N TYR A 73 13.83 -0.21 -8.00
CA TYR A 73 14.81 -1.25 -8.33
C TYR A 73 14.19 -2.65 -8.34
N ALA A 74 13.29 -2.94 -7.39
CA ALA A 74 12.61 -4.22 -7.27
C ALA A 74 11.25 -4.28 -8.01
N ALA A 75 10.95 -3.35 -8.92
CA ALA A 75 9.61 -3.21 -9.48
C ALA A 75 9.12 -4.46 -10.19
N ALA A 76 10.00 -5.12 -10.95
CA ALA A 76 9.68 -6.34 -11.68
C ALA A 76 9.25 -7.49 -10.73
N GLU A 77 9.93 -7.64 -9.60
CA GLU A 77 9.62 -8.67 -8.60
C GLU A 77 8.32 -8.36 -7.85
N LEU A 78 8.12 -7.09 -7.48
CA LEU A 78 6.96 -6.68 -6.69
C LEU A 78 5.67 -6.60 -7.51
N ILE A 79 5.77 -6.28 -8.82
CA ILE A 79 4.62 -6.31 -9.72
C ILE A 79 4.07 -7.72 -9.90
N GLN A 80 4.89 -8.78 -9.80
CA GLN A 80 4.40 -10.16 -9.85
C GLN A 80 3.48 -10.47 -8.67
N LEU A 81 3.84 -10.03 -7.46
CA LEU A 81 3.00 -10.17 -6.27
C LEU A 81 1.71 -9.37 -6.40
N ALA A 82 1.80 -8.12 -6.87
CA ALA A 82 0.64 -7.28 -7.11
C ALA A 82 -0.32 -7.88 -8.16
N ALA A 83 0.22 -8.44 -9.25
CA ALA A 83 -0.57 -9.09 -10.29
C ALA A 83 -1.28 -10.34 -9.76
N LEU A 84 -0.66 -11.11 -8.86
CA LEU A 84 -1.30 -12.21 -8.16
C LEU A 84 -2.45 -11.71 -7.27
N ALA A 85 -2.21 -10.67 -6.48
CA ALA A 85 -3.22 -10.07 -5.60
C ALA A 85 -4.46 -9.56 -6.37
N ILE A 86 -4.25 -8.90 -7.51
CA ILE A 86 -5.33 -8.46 -8.40
C ILE A 86 -6.09 -9.67 -8.95
N ARG A 87 -5.38 -10.70 -9.44
CA ARG A 87 -5.99 -11.88 -10.04
C ARG A 87 -6.79 -12.72 -9.04
N THR A 88 -6.36 -12.79 -7.79
CA THR A 88 -7.08 -13.51 -6.73
C THR A 88 -8.16 -12.66 -6.06
N GLY A 89 -8.23 -11.36 -6.36
CA GLY A 89 -9.12 -10.43 -5.69
C GLY A 89 -8.79 -10.26 -4.20
N ALA A 90 -7.50 -10.33 -3.84
CA ALA A 90 -7.03 -10.12 -2.49
C ALA A 90 -7.43 -8.71 -2.01
N SER A 91 -7.98 -8.64 -0.79
CA SER A 91 -8.26 -7.37 -0.13
C SER A 91 -7.00 -6.76 0.46
N ALA A 92 -7.01 -5.44 0.66
CA ALA A 92 -5.98 -4.74 1.41
C ALA A 92 -5.72 -5.41 2.77
N GLN A 93 -6.76 -5.86 3.47
CA GLN A 93 -6.67 -6.54 4.76
C GLN A 93 -5.83 -7.81 4.68
N LEU A 94 -6.07 -8.66 3.68
CA LEU A 94 -5.30 -9.88 3.52
C LEU A 94 -3.81 -9.57 3.27
N LEU A 95 -3.52 -8.59 2.42
CA LEU A 95 -2.16 -8.17 2.13
C LEU A 95 -1.49 -7.53 3.36
N SER A 96 -2.28 -6.85 4.20
CA SER A 96 -1.81 -6.25 5.46
C SER A 96 -1.47 -7.27 6.54
N SER A 97 -2.12 -8.45 6.51
CA SER A 97 -1.88 -9.53 7.47
C SER A 97 -0.65 -10.38 7.16
N GLN A 98 0.01 -10.16 6.01
CA GLN A 98 1.23 -10.90 5.69
C GLN A 98 2.39 -10.46 6.58
N LEU A 99 3.18 -11.45 7.00
CA LEU A 99 4.47 -11.20 7.64
C LEU A 99 5.42 -10.54 6.64
N SER A 100 5.84 -9.32 6.95
CA SER A 100 6.88 -8.67 6.18
C SER A 100 8.27 -9.17 6.58
N ILE A 101 9.07 -9.55 5.60
CA ILE A 101 10.51 -9.80 5.80
C ILE A 101 11.20 -8.44 5.91
N HIS A 102 11.87 -8.19 7.04
CA HIS A 102 12.62 -6.96 7.29
C HIS A 102 14.14 -7.24 7.33
N PRO A 103 14.98 -6.40 6.68
CA PRO A 103 14.61 -5.37 5.71
C PRO A 103 14.42 -5.97 4.31
N SER A 104 13.37 -5.58 3.58
CA SER A 104 13.20 -5.98 2.19
C SER A 104 12.57 -4.89 1.32
N HIS A 105 12.71 -5.02 0.00
CA HIS A 105 12.06 -4.12 -0.95
C HIS A 105 10.52 -4.28 -0.93
N GLY A 106 10.02 -5.48 -0.65
CA GLY A 106 8.58 -5.77 -0.63
C GLY A 106 7.86 -5.31 0.64
N GLU A 107 8.61 -5.00 1.70
CA GLU A 107 8.06 -4.56 2.97
C GLU A 107 7.17 -3.33 2.84
N ARG A 108 7.49 -2.36 1.98
CA ARG A 108 6.63 -1.19 1.79
C ARG A 108 5.34 -1.50 1.03
N LEU A 109 5.40 -2.40 0.04
CA LEU A 109 4.19 -2.87 -0.63
C LEU A 109 3.25 -3.48 0.42
N LEU A 110 3.76 -4.33 1.32
CA LEU A 110 2.97 -4.95 2.39
C LEU A 110 2.50 -3.95 3.46
N LYS A 111 3.37 -3.05 3.92
CA LYS A 111 3.07 -2.05 4.97
C LYS A 111 2.10 -0.95 4.54
N ILE A 112 2.02 -0.63 3.25
CA ILE A 112 0.97 0.28 2.76
C ILE A 112 -0.43 -0.29 3.04
N PHE A 113 -0.56 -1.62 3.02
CA PHE A 113 -1.80 -2.27 3.42
C PHE A 113 -1.93 -2.37 4.95
N GLY A 114 -0.83 -2.65 5.65
CA GLY A 114 -0.77 -2.78 7.10
C GLY A 114 -0.13 -1.58 7.78
N HIS A 115 -0.89 -0.53 8.06
CA HIS A 115 -0.41 0.45 9.03
C HIS A 115 -0.36 -0.21 10.41
N GLU A 116 0.85 -0.49 10.89
CA GLU A 116 1.14 -0.68 12.30
C GLU A 116 0.70 0.59 13.04
N HIS A 117 -0.41 0.49 13.76
CA HIS A 117 -0.61 0.92 15.13
C HIS A 117 -1.93 0.30 15.58
N HIS A 118 -1.84 -0.82 16.31
CA HIS A 118 -2.90 -1.22 17.20
C HIS A 118 -3.01 -0.13 18.29
N GLU A 119 -4.11 0.61 18.32
CA GLU A 119 -4.81 0.80 19.59
C GLU A 119 -5.81 -0.35 19.68
N VAL A 120 -5.44 -1.37 20.47
CA VAL A 120 -6.44 -2.28 21.03
C VAL A 120 -7.13 -1.47 22.11
N CYS A 121 -8.35 -1.02 21.85
CA CYS A 121 -9.26 -0.65 22.92
C CYS A 121 -9.96 -1.94 23.32
N GLU A 122 -9.55 -2.55 24.44
CA GLU A 122 -10.36 -3.61 25.04
C GLU A 122 -11.70 -2.99 25.49
N PRO A 123 -12.82 -3.69 25.30
CA PRO A 123 -14.09 -3.26 25.87
C PRO A 123 -14.03 -3.40 27.40
N ASP A 124 -14.54 -2.39 28.10
CA ASP A 124 -14.76 -2.42 29.56
C ASP A 124 -15.60 -3.63 30.02
#